data_AF-A0A1I6RV61-F1
#
_entry.id   AF-A0A1I6RV61-F1
#
_cell.length_a   1.000
_cell.length_b   1.000
_cell.length_c   1.000
_cell.angle_alpha   90.00
_cell.angle_beta   90.00
_cell.angle_gamma   90.00
#
_symmetry.space_group_name_H-M   'P 1'
#
loop_
_entity.id
_entity.type
_entity.pdbx_description
1 polymer ?
#
loop_
_entity_poly.entity_id
_entity_poly.type
_entity_poly.pdbx_seq_one_letter_code
_entity_poly.pdbx_strand_id
1 'polypeptide(L)'
;MRGRLGNRIRPACLMLLIILISMFLNPNSAKAASTSASIKDVDRVVADTAAFMLSTVKDPQVGSVGGEWAIIGLARSGYTVPQRYYDDYYSHVEQVVTANRGVLSEKKHTEYSRLILALRAIGADPANVAGYNLLMPLGDYDKTVWQGINGPIFALLALDSGNYEIPFNKSAGTHATREMYIDDILSQQLKDGGFALSGIAADPDVTGMAIQALAKYQNRTSVKAAIEKAIQTLSRLQDDDGGYASLGVKNVESTVQVLMALCELGMPLDDSRFAKNGKTILDNLLTYYTKGQGFRHNADGSGVTGMSTEQALYGLVNYQRAAAGRSSLYRMNDVASLLSTNHQANVGLPNKHKDVQVMPVVESGKTFSDIREHANKTAIEALAARGIISGINATTFAPNQSMTRAEFAAVMTKGLGLKPKATNAFKDITPASWYSGAVGTAYAYGIVKGTSTAAFSPNRTISKQEAAVMIANAAKLCGMNTALGTLETRDMLAQFGDYTKTAEWARAALAFNYRENILSQDVWNIEPTAAVKRAEIADMLYRMLIAAKLL
;
A
#
# COMPACT_ATOMS: atom_id res chain seq x y z
N MET A 1 -18.29 50.42 81.09
CA MET A 1 -19.69 50.64 80.64
C MET A 1 -19.65 51.21 79.23
N ARG A 2 -20.43 50.59 78.31
CA ARG A 2 -21.06 51.14 77.08
C ARG A 2 -20.17 51.99 76.16
N GLY A 3 -19.78 51.52 74.96
CA GLY A 3 -20.65 51.30 73.79
C GLY A 3 -20.42 52.46 72.78
N ARG A 4 -20.68 52.40 71.48
CA ARG A 4 -21.20 51.40 70.54
C ARG A 4 -21.23 52.13 69.18
N LEU A 5 -20.94 51.43 68.06
CA LEU A 5 -21.45 51.67 66.68
C LEU A 5 -21.09 53.01 66.00
N GLY A 6 -20.81 53.12 64.71
CA GLY A 6 -21.02 52.21 63.58
C GLY A 6 -21.55 53.01 62.38
N ASN A 7 -21.11 52.59 61.18
CA ASN A 7 -21.70 52.75 59.83
C ASN A 7 -21.30 53.89 58.87
N ARG A 8 -20.69 53.41 57.77
CA ARG A 8 -20.98 53.64 56.32
C ARG A 8 -20.61 55.04 55.78
N ILE A 9 -20.05 55.22 54.58
CA ILE A 9 -20.43 54.77 53.23
C ILE A 9 -19.20 54.94 52.28
N ARG A 10 -18.97 54.02 51.33
CA ARG A 10 -18.02 54.17 50.18
C ARG A 10 -18.70 54.93 49.02
N PRO A 11 -17.99 55.55 48.05
CA PRO A 11 -17.66 54.80 46.83
C PRO A 11 -16.40 55.22 46.03
N ALA A 12 -15.95 54.23 45.24
CA ALA A 12 -15.48 54.28 43.84
C ALA A 12 -14.11 54.87 43.42
N CYS A 13 -13.29 53.94 42.93
CA CYS A 13 -12.64 53.86 41.61
C CYS A 13 -11.39 54.68 41.22
N LEU A 14 -10.40 53.86 40.80
CA LEU A 14 -9.55 53.92 39.60
C LEU A 14 -8.06 54.30 39.79
N MET A 15 -7.23 53.24 39.65
CA MET A 15 -5.93 53.09 38.93
C MET A 15 -4.94 54.28 38.88
N LEU A 16 -3.62 54.11 38.98
CA LEU A 16 -2.75 53.12 38.33
C LEU A 16 -1.35 53.09 39.02
N LEU A 17 -0.65 51.98 38.80
CA LEU A 17 0.62 51.48 39.34
C LEU A 17 1.88 52.13 38.73
N ILE A 18 3.03 52.12 39.42
CA ILE A 18 4.38 51.68 38.95
C ILE A 18 5.35 51.59 40.16
N ILE A 19 6.05 50.46 40.30
CA ILE A 19 7.00 50.11 41.37
C ILE A 19 8.39 49.82 40.77
N LEU A 20 9.44 50.28 41.48
CA LEU A 20 10.87 50.13 41.23
C LEU A 20 11.41 48.70 41.40
N ILE A 21 12.48 48.38 40.66
CA ILE A 21 13.37 47.24 40.93
C ILE A 21 14.82 47.75 40.99
N SER A 22 15.54 47.37 42.06
CA SER A 22 17.00 47.46 42.16
C SER A 22 17.59 46.10 42.57
N MET A 23 18.70 45.78 41.92
CA MET A 23 19.43 44.51 41.89
C MET A 23 20.06 44.09 43.22
N PHE A 24 20.10 42.79 43.47
CA PHE A 24 21.18 42.10 44.18
C PHE A 24 21.58 40.84 43.40
N LEU A 25 22.87 40.73 43.09
CA LEU A 25 23.51 39.56 42.49
C LEU A 25 23.79 38.51 43.56
N ASN A 26 23.51 37.24 43.26
CA ASN A 26 23.87 36.08 44.08
C ASN A 26 24.74 35.13 43.22
N PRO A 27 25.94 34.72 43.66
CA PRO A 27 26.83 33.84 42.89
C PRO A 27 26.63 32.39 43.36
N ASN A 28 25.82 31.61 42.65
CA ASN A 28 25.93 30.15 42.53
C ASN A 28 24.69 29.59 41.82
N SER A 29 24.82 29.40 40.51
CA SER A 29 24.12 28.35 39.78
C SER A 29 24.74 28.26 38.40
N ALA A 30 25.95 27.71 38.33
CA ALA A 30 26.33 26.98 37.12
C ALA A 30 25.41 25.75 37.06
N LYS A 31 24.18 25.94 36.54
CA LYS A 31 23.40 24.85 35.98
C LYS A 31 24.31 24.24 34.91
N ALA A 32 24.73 23.00 35.11
CA ALA A 32 25.22 22.21 34.00
C ALA A 32 24.15 22.30 32.91
N ALA A 33 24.48 22.94 31.79
CA ALA A 33 23.61 22.99 30.64
C ALA A 33 23.48 21.56 30.14
N SER A 34 22.39 20.88 30.48
CA SER A 34 21.95 19.71 29.74
C SER A 34 21.60 20.21 28.35
N THR A 35 22.54 20.09 27.40
CA THR A 35 22.28 20.37 26.00
C THR A 35 21.31 19.32 25.49
N SER A 36 20.01 19.61 25.54
CA SER A 36 18.99 18.85 24.85
C SER A 36 19.38 18.70 23.38
N ALA A 37 19.28 17.50 22.82
CA ALA A 37 19.57 17.25 21.41
C ALA A 37 18.79 18.22 20.51
N SER A 38 19.48 18.91 19.59
CA SER A 38 18.82 19.83 18.66
C SER A 38 18.27 19.08 17.45
N ILE A 39 17.25 19.63 16.78
CA ILE A 39 16.73 19.06 15.53
C ILE A 39 17.82 18.89 14.45
N LYS A 40 18.84 19.77 14.45
CA LYS A 40 19.99 19.67 13.53
C LYS A 40 20.86 18.44 13.81
N ASP A 41 20.95 18.01 15.07
CA ASP A 41 21.66 16.79 15.44
C ASP A 41 20.90 15.57 14.93
N VAL A 42 19.56 15.59 15.02
CA VAL A 42 18.70 14.53 14.46
C VAL A 42 18.85 14.44 12.95
N ASP A 43 18.84 15.57 12.22
CA ASP A 43 19.00 15.59 10.77
C ASP A 43 20.30 14.91 10.32
N ARG A 44 21.39 15.19 11.03
CA ARG A 44 22.68 14.56 10.75
C ARG A 44 22.65 13.06 11.03
N VAL A 45 22.07 12.64 12.16
CA VAL A 45 22.01 11.23 12.56
C VAL A 45 21.13 10.43 11.59
N VAL A 46 20.00 10.98 11.14
CA VAL A 46 19.14 10.34 10.13
C VAL A 46 19.89 10.17 8.81
N ALA A 47 20.57 11.21 8.32
CA ALA A 47 21.32 11.12 7.06
C ALA A 47 22.45 10.08 7.13
N ASP A 48 23.21 10.06 8.23
CA ASP A 48 24.31 9.12 8.44
C ASP A 48 23.79 7.67 8.59
N THR A 49 22.69 7.48 9.31
CA THR A 49 22.06 6.17 9.50
C THR A 49 21.42 5.65 8.20
N ALA A 50 20.77 6.52 7.43
CA ALA A 50 20.21 6.16 6.11
C ALA A 50 21.33 5.77 5.12
N ALA A 51 22.45 6.50 5.11
CA ALA A 51 23.62 6.16 4.30
C ALA A 51 24.21 4.80 4.71
N PHE A 52 24.36 4.56 6.02
CA PHE A 52 24.83 3.28 6.54
C PHE A 52 23.89 2.13 6.16
N MET A 53 22.57 2.30 6.33
CA MET A 53 21.58 1.30 5.95
C MET A 53 21.62 0.96 4.46
N LEU A 54 21.68 1.97 3.58
CA LEU A 54 21.80 1.75 2.14
C LEU A 54 23.09 0.99 1.76
N SER A 55 24.16 1.15 2.54
CA SER A 55 25.43 0.47 2.31
C SER A 55 25.44 -0.98 2.80
N THR A 56 24.65 -1.31 3.83
CA THR A 56 24.64 -2.63 4.50
C THR A 56 23.49 -3.51 4.03
N VAL A 57 22.32 -2.94 3.79
CA VAL A 57 21.16 -3.60 3.18
C VAL A 57 21.16 -3.26 1.70
N LYS A 58 22.02 -3.92 0.91
CA LYS A 58 22.16 -3.61 -0.53
C LYS A 58 21.04 -4.19 -1.38
N ASP A 59 20.47 -5.29 -0.91
CA ASP A 59 19.49 -6.10 -1.62
C ASP A 59 18.34 -6.45 -0.66
N PRO A 60 17.40 -5.51 -0.44
CA PRO A 60 16.32 -5.70 0.50
C PRO A 60 15.38 -6.81 0.02
N GLN A 61 15.03 -7.71 0.94
CA GLN A 61 14.16 -8.87 0.69
C GLN A 61 12.84 -8.72 1.44
N VAL A 62 11.81 -9.48 1.06
CA VAL A 62 10.57 -9.56 1.86
C VAL A 62 10.89 -10.21 3.21
N GLY A 63 10.73 -9.46 4.29
CA GLY A 63 11.15 -9.84 5.62
C GLY A 63 11.45 -8.63 6.50
N SER A 64 11.05 -8.70 7.77
CA SER A 64 11.08 -7.56 8.71
C SER A 64 12.40 -6.77 8.73
N VAL A 65 13.46 -7.32 9.34
CA VAL A 65 14.80 -6.72 9.38
C VAL A 65 15.51 -7.01 8.07
N GLY A 66 16.14 -5.98 7.49
CA GLY A 66 16.76 -6.05 6.16
C GLY A 66 15.75 -5.96 5.00
N GLY A 67 14.47 -5.74 5.31
CA GLY A 67 13.40 -5.58 4.32
C GLY A 67 12.45 -4.45 4.69
N GLU A 68 11.26 -4.77 5.22
CA GLU A 68 10.19 -3.76 5.38
C GLU A 68 10.61 -2.56 6.23
N TRP A 69 11.32 -2.77 7.35
CA TRP A 69 11.74 -1.65 8.21
C TRP A 69 12.80 -0.78 7.54
N ALA A 70 13.73 -1.40 6.82
CA ALA A 70 14.71 -0.67 6.02
C ALA A 70 14.04 0.17 4.93
N ILE A 71 13.08 -0.42 4.21
CA ILE A 71 12.34 0.25 3.12
C ILE A 71 11.53 1.44 3.64
N ILE A 72 10.76 1.26 4.72
CA ILE A 72 9.92 2.33 5.29
C ILE A 72 10.81 3.47 5.80
N GLY A 73 11.87 3.15 6.57
CA GLY A 73 12.79 4.15 7.12
C GLY A 73 13.44 4.98 6.01
N LEU A 74 13.99 4.31 4.99
CA LEU A 74 14.65 4.97 3.85
C LEU A 74 13.67 5.81 3.04
N ALA A 75 12.55 5.24 2.60
CA ALA A 75 11.57 5.92 1.74
C ALA A 75 10.95 7.15 2.40
N ARG A 76 10.86 7.17 3.73
CA ARG A 76 10.24 8.26 4.50
C ARG A 76 11.25 9.29 5.01
N SER A 77 12.55 9.00 4.97
CA SER A 77 13.62 9.82 5.56
C SER A 77 13.90 11.14 4.83
N GLY A 78 13.55 11.25 3.55
CA GLY A 78 14.01 12.34 2.69
C GLY A 78 15.48 12.23 2.26
N TYR A 79 16.18 11.18 2.67
CA TYR A 79 17.49 10.83 2.14
C TYR A 79 17.37 10.42 0.66
N THR A 80 18.35 10.79 -0.16
CA THR A 80 18.33 10.44 -1.58
C THR A 80 18.73 8.98 -1.78
N VAL A 81 17.75 8.13 -2.05
CA VAL A 81 17.94 6.71 -2.36
C VAL A 81 17.73 6.50 -3.86
N PRO A 82 18.61 5.75 -4.55
CA PRO A 82 18.42 5.45 -5.97
C PRO A 82 17.09 4.71 -6.21
N GLN A 83 16.28 5.16 -7.16
CA GLN A 83 14.97 4.55 -7.46
C GLN A 83 15.06 3.03 -7.69
N ARG A 84 16.13 2.57 -8.38
CA ARG A 84 16.40 1.15 -8.61
C ARG A 84 16.36 0.30 -7.32
N TYR A 85 16.74 0.85 -6.18
CA TYR A 85 16.73 0.15 -4.90
C TYR A 85 15.30 -0.27 -4.49
N TYR A 86 14.32 0.60 -4.73
CA TYR A 86 12.92 0.32 -4.48
C TYR A 86 12.30 -0.56 -5.58
N ASP A 87 12.74 -0.38 -6.83
CA ASP A 87 12.29 -1.21 -7.96
C ASP A 87 12.75 -2.67 -7.80
N ASP A 88 13.98 -2.88 -7.33
CA ASP A 88 14.55 -4.20 -7.02
C ASP A 88 13.78 -4.84 -5.85
N TYR A 89 13.53 -4.10 -4.76
CA TYR A 89 12.68 -4.57 -3.66
C TYR A 89 11.29 -4.99 -4.14
N TYR A 90 10.62 -4.14 -4.92
CA TYR A 90 9.29 -4.43 -5.45
C TYR A 90 9.30 -5.68 -6.35
N SER A 91 10.36 -5.86 -7.15
CA SER A 91 10.55 -7.07 -7.96
C SER A 91 10.66 -8.34 -7.09
N HIS A 92 11.35 -8.29 -5.95
CA HIS A 92 11.38 -9.40 -4.99
C HIS A 92 10.01 -9.64 -4.36
N VAL A 93 9.27 -8.58 -4.04
CA VAL A 93 7.89 -8.70 -3.56
C VAL A 93 7.03 -9.44 -4.58
N GLU A 94 7.06 -9.05 -5.86
CA GLU A 94 6.29 -9.72 -6.92
C GLU A 94 6.66 -11.20 -7.05
N GLN A 95 7.95 -11.53 -6.96
CA GLN A 95 8.43 -12.92 -6.98
C GLN A 95 7.89 -13.72 -5.79
N VAL A 96 7.98 -13.19 -4.57
CA VAL A 96 7.50 -13.85 -3.34
C VAL A 96 5.99 -14.03 -3.37
N VAL A 97 5.24 -12.99 -3.76
CA VAL A 97 3.78 -13.03 -3.86
C VAL A 97 3.33 -14.04 -4.92
N THR A 98 3.99 -14.06 -6.08
CA THR A 98 3.68 -15.02 -7.15
C THR A 98 3.99 -16.46 -6.73
N ALA A 99 5.18 -16.69 -6.17
CA ALA A 99 5.61 -18.02 -5.73
C ALA A 99 4.66 -18.61 -4.67
N ASN A 100 4.14 -17.76 -3.78
CA ASN A 100 3.20 -18.16 -2.74
C ASN A 100 1.72 -18.01 -3.12
N ARG A 101 1.42 -17.69 -4.39
CA ARG A 101 0.05 -17.49 -4.88
C ARG A 101 -0.76 -16.50 -4.03
N GLY A 102 -0.13 -15.42 -3.59
CA GLY A 102 -0.72 -14.40 -2.73
C GLY A 102 -0.77 -14.72 -1.24
N VAL A 103 -0.37 -15.92 -0.80
CA VAL A 103 -0.44 -16.33 0.62
C VAL A 103 0.92 -16.13 1.30
N LEU A 104 1.14 -14.97 1.92
CA LEU A 104 2.40 -14.70 2.65
C LEU A 104 2.51 -15.51 3.94
N SER A 105 1.38 -15.75 4.61
CA SER A 105 1.32 -16.60 5.80
C SER A 105 -0.11 -17.04 6.10
N GLU A 106 -0.26 -18.28 6.54
CA GLU A 106 -1.53 -18.82 7.07
C GLU A 106 -1.74 -18.52 8.57
N LYS A 107 -0.67 -18.13 9.28
CA LYS A 107 -0.70 -17.91 10.73
C LYS A 107 -0.29 -16.51 11.15
N LYS A 108 0.49 -15.83 10.31
CA LYS A 108 1.07 -14.53 10.63
C LYS A 108 0.53 -13.45 9.72
N HIS A 109 -0.68 -12.95 10.01
CA HIS A 109 -1.27 -11.88 9.21
C HIS A 109 -0.48 -10.56 9.28
N THR A 110 0.35 -10.40 10.32
CA THR A 110 1.34 -9.32 10.41
C THR A 110 2.33 -9.29 9.24
N GLU A 111 2.56 -10.39 8.51
CA GLU A 111 3.39 -10.38 7.28
C GLU A 111 2.74 -9.52 6.19
N TYR A 112 1.42 -9.62 5.99
CA TYR A 112 0.69 -8.77 5.05
C TYR A 112 0.75 -7.31 5.50
N SER A 113 0.48 -7.05 6.78
CA SER A 113 0.45 -5.69 7.32
C SER A 113 1.79 -4.97 7.15
N ARG A 114 2.91 -5.62 7.48
CA ARG A 114 4.24 -5.02 7.32
C ARG A 114 4.56 -4.75 5.85
N LEU A 115 4.26 -5.70 4.98
CA LEU A 115 4.50 -5.53 3.56
C LEU A 115 3.63 -4.40 2.96
N ILE A 116 2.37 -4.27 3.37
CA ILE A 116 1.49 -3.15 2.99
C ILE A 116 2.12 -1.80 3.36
N LEU A 117 2.68 -1.69 4.57
CA LEU A 117 3.35 -0.46 5.02
C LEU A 117 4.57 -0.13 4.14
N ALA A 118 5.40 -1.12 3.82
CA ALA A 118 6.57 -0.92 2.94
C ALA A 118 6.16 -0.54 1.51
N LEU A 119 5.17 -1.23 0.94
CA LEU A 119 4.63 -0.94 -0.39
C LEU A 119 4.05 0.47 -0.46
N ARG A 120 3.26 0.87 0.55
CA ARG A 120 2.72 2.22 0.62
C ARG A 120 3.82 3.26 0.72
N ALA A 121 4.89 3.00 1.47
CA ALA A 121 6.00 3.94 1.65
C ALA A 121 6.74 4.26 0.34
N ILE A 122 6.85 3.27 -0.57
CA ILE A 122 7.44 3.45 -1.91
C ILE A 122 6.41 3.85 -2.97
N GLY A 123 5.15 4.04 -2.59
CA GLY A 123 4.06 4.47 -3.47
C GLY A 123 3.38 3.36 -4.28
N ALA A 124 3.73 2.09 -4.04
CA ALA A 124 3.09 0.94 -4.67
C ALA A 124 1.68 0.70 -4.13
N ASP A 125 0.84 0.05 -4.94
CA ASP A 125 -0.54 -0.29 -4.57
C ASP A 125 -0.61 -1.72 -3.99
N PRO A 126 -0.82 -1.88 -2.68
CA PRO A 126 -0.93 -3.21 -2.07
C PRO A 126 -2.21 -3.97 -2.48
N ALA A 127 -3.19 -3.29 -3.09
CA ALA A 127 -4.40 -3.95 -3.59
C ALA A 127 -4.15 -4.73 -4.89
N ASN A 128 -3.00 -4.53 -5.53
CA ASN A 128 -2.64 -5.20 -6.77
C ASN A 128 -1.13 -5.40 -6.90
N VAL A 129 -0.66 -6.53 -6.38
CA VAL A 129 0.74 -6.95 -6.45
C VAL A 129 0.78 -8.30 -7.15
N ALA A 130 1.37 -8.35 -8.36
CA ALA A 130 1.37 -9.54 -9.21
C ALA A 130 -0.04 -10.18 -9.40
N GLY A 131 -1.09 -9.35 -9.45
CA GLY A 131 -2.49 -9.80 -9.57
C GLY A 131 -3.16 -10.23 -8.25
N TYR A 132 -2.50 -10.06 -7.11
CA TYR A 132 -3.04 -10.37 -5.79
C TYR A 132 -3.33 -9.11 -4.97
N ASN A 133 -4.43 -9.15 -4.21
CA ASN A 133 -4.79 -8.08 -3.28
C ASN A 133 -4.29 -8.43 -1.87
N LEU A 134 -3.21 -7.78 -1.44
CA LEU A 134 -2.59 -8.03 -0.13
C LEU A 134 -3.37 -7.46 1.05
N LEU A 135 -4.40 -6.63 0.80
CA LEU A 135 -5.36 -6.20 1.81
C LEU A 135 -6.39 -7.30 2.12
N MET A 136 -6.66 -8.22 1.18
CA MET A 136 -7.69 -9.27 1.31
C MET A 136 -7.57 -10.11 2.59
N PRO A 137 -6.36 -10.54 3.01
CA PRO A 137 -6.18 -11.29 4.24
C PRO A 137 -6.55 -10.51 5.51
N LEU A 138 -6.45 -9.17 5.50
CA LEU A 138 -6.90 -8.33 6.62
C LEU A 138 -8.43 -8.20 6.69
N GLY A 139 -9.17 -8.82 5.77
CA GLY A 139 -10.62 -9.00 5.87
C GLY A 139 -11.04 -10.20 6.70
N ASP A 140 -10.09 -11.04 7.13
CA ASP A 140 -10.30 -12.22 7.99
C ASP A 140 -9.94 -11.88 9.44
N TYR A 141 -10.97 -11.66 10.26
CA TYR A 141 -10.78 -11.25 11.66
C TYR A 141 -10.07 -12.32 12.46
N ASP A 142 -10.54 -13.57 12.38
CA ASP A 142 -10.09 -14.68 13.22
C ASP A 142 -8.61 -14.98 12.97
N LYS A 143 -8.19 -15.03 11.70
CA LYS A 143 -6.77 -15.23 11.37
C LYS A 143 -5.90 -14.04 11.74
N THR A 144 -6.46 -12.83 11.70
CA THR A 144 -5.71 -11.62 12.05
C THR A 144 -5.44 -11.54 13.54
N VAL A 145 -6.44 -11.76 14.40
CA VAL A 145 -6.27 -11.70 15.87
C VAL A 145 -5.58 -12.93 16.46
N TRP A 146 -5.41 -14.00 15.67
CA TRP A 146 -4.75 -15.24 16.10
C TRP A 146 -3.36 -15.03 16.70
N GLN A 147 -2.61 -14.03 16.25
CA GLN A 147 -1.28 -13.72 16.76
C GLN A 147 -1.29 -12.94 18.10
N GLY A 148 -2.47 -12.75 18.70
CA GLY A 148 -2.69 -11.83 19.80
C GLY A 148 -2.64 -10.38 19.34
N ILE A 149 -2.48 -9.46 20.30
CA ILE A 149 -2.58 -8.00 20.10
C ILE A 149 -1.78 -7.43 18.92
N ASN A 150 -0.67 -8.06 18.52
CA ASN A 150 0.11 -7.63 17.36
C ASN A 150 -0.70 -7.65 16.06
N GLY A 151 -1.59 -8.65 15.90
CA GLY A 151 -2.45 -8.80 14.73
C GLY A 151 -3.29 -7.55 14.43
N PRO A 152 -4.22 -7.17 15.32
CA PRO A 152 -5.07 -5.99 15.12
C PRO A 152 -4.27 -4.67 15.11
N ILE A 153 -3.19 -4.56 15.90
CA ILE A 153 -2.30 -3.38 15.87
C ILE A 153 -1.76 -3.15 14.46
N PHE A 154 -1.10 -4.16 13.88
CA PHE A 154 -0.49 -4.03 12.56
C PHE A 154 -1.55 -3.96 11.46
N ALA A 155 -2.70 -4.61 11.60
CA ALA A 155 -3.80 -4.48 10.66
C ALA A 155 -4.29 -3.03 10.58
N LEU A 156 -4.53 -2.36 11.71
CA LEU A 156 -4.93 -0.95 11.72
C LEU A 156 -3.85 -0.04 11.13
N LEU A 157 -2.58 -0.22 11.52
CA LEU A 157 -1.47 0.57 10.96
C LEU A 157 -1.40 0.43 9.42
N ALA A 158 -1.51 -0.80 8.91
CA ALA A 158 -1.47 -1.07 7.47
C ALA A 158 -2.65 -0.43 6.73
N LEU A 159 -3.88 -0.63 7.23
CA LEU A 159 -5.09 -0.08 6.64
C LEU A 159 -5.09 1.46 6.67
N ASP A 160 -4.69 2.05 7.79
CA ASP A 160 -4.66 3.51 7.95
C ASP A 160 -3.53 4.18 7.17
N SER A 161 -2.51 3.44 6.75
CA SER A 161 -1.38 4.01 6.02
C SER A 161 -1.75 4.63 4.68
N GLY A 162 -2.74 4.04 3.99
CA GLY A 162 -3.31 4.55 2.74
C GLY A 162 -4.80 4.88 2.82
N ASN A 163 -5.39 4.88 4.03
CA ASN A 163 -6.84 4.88 4.24
C ASN A 163 -7.56 3.77 3.44
N TYR A 164 -6.99 2.57 3.41
CA TYR A 164 -7.55 1.44 2.69
C TYR A 164 -8.79 0.91 3.39
N GLU A 165 -9.84 0.64 2.62
CA GLU A 165 -10.99 -0.11 3.09
C GLU A 165 -10.63 -1.56 3.40
N ILE A 166 -11.30 -2.13 4.40
CA ILE A 166 -11.17 -3.56 4.70
C ILE A 166 -11.96 -4.33 3.64
N PRO A 167 -11.30 -5.15 2.82
CA PRO A 167 -11.98 -5.90 1.77
C PRO A 167 -12.84 -7.02 2.35
N PHE A 168 -13.96 -7.29 1.70
CA PHE A 168 -14.81 -8.44 2.04
C PHE A 168 -14.16 -9.76 1.64
N ASN A 169 -13.63 -10.50 2.62
CA ASN A 169 -13.03 -11.80 2.42
C ASN A 169 -14.06 -12.92 2.60
N LYS A 170 -14.54 -13.50 1.49
CA LYS A 170 -15.54 -14.58 1.50
C LYS A 170 -15.08 -15.84 2.24
N SER A 171 -13.77 -16.06 2.34
CA SER A 171 -13.19 -17.25 2.98
C SER A 171 -12.98 -17.08 4.48
N ALA A 172 -13.16 -15.87 5.01
CA ALA A 172 -13.04 -15.60 6.44
C ALA A 172 -14.21 -16.24 7.21
N GLY A 173 -13.90 -16.84 8.36
CA GLY A 173 -14.94 -17.28 9.30
C GLY A 173 -15.71 -16.08 9.83
N THR A 174 -14.98 -15.07 10.27
CA THR A 174 -15.51 -13.77 10.72
C THR A 174 -14.94 -12.65 9.86
N HIS A 175 -15.82 -11.87 9.23
CA HIS A 175 -15.41 -10.71 8.46
C HIS A 175 -14.97 -9.55 9.38
N ALA A 176 -13.76 -9.05 9.20
CA ALA A 176 -13.23 -7.96 10.00
C ALA A 176 -13.87 -6.60 9.68
N THR A 177 -14.04 -5.78 10.71
CA THR A 177 -14.24 -4.34 10.57
C THR A 177 -13.14 -3.59 11.35
N ARG A 178 -12.99 -2.28 11.09
CA ARG A 178 -12.02 -1.45 11.83
C ARG A 178 -12.39 -1.41 13.31
N GLU A 179 -13.68 -1.31 13.61
CA GLU A 179 -14.21 -1.30 14.98
C GLU A 179 -13.83 -2.58 15.73
N MET A 180 -13.91 -3.73 15.08
CA MET A 180 -13.53 -5.01 15.71
C MET A 180 -12.05 -5.03 16.10
N TYR A 181 -11.14 -4.57 15.24
CA TYR A 181 -9.72 -4.49 15.60
C TYR A 181 -9.44 -3.47 16.71
N ILE A 182 -10.12 -2.32 16.69
CA ILE A 182 -10.02 -1.34 17.76
C ILE A 182 -10.50 -1.96 19.09
N ASP A 183 -11.65 -2.60 19.08
CA ASP A 183 -12.26 -3.17 20.28
C ASP A 183 -11.44 -4.35 20.83
N ASP A 184 -10.83 -5.17 19.95
CA ASP A 184 -9.90 -6.23 20.34
C ASP A 184 -8.68 -5.67 21.08
N ILE A 185 -8.05 -4.60 20.55
CA ILE A 185 -6.94 -3.92 21.23
C ILE A 185 -7.41 -3.38 22.58
N LEU A 186 -8.53 -2.64 22.62
CA LEU A 186 -9.05 -2.04 23.86
C LEU A 186 -9.36 -3.09 24.94
N SER A 187 -9.86 -4.26 24.54
CA SER A 187 -10.17 -5.38 25.45
C SER A 187 -8.94 -5.96 26.15
N GLN A 188 -7.76 -5.75 25.57
CA GLN A 188 -6.48 -6.25 26.07
C GLN A 188 -5.74 -5.22 26.94
N GLN A 189 -6.34 -4.05 27.23
CA GLN A 189 -5.75 -3.07 28.14
C GLN A 189 -5.64 -3.65 29.56
N LEU A 190 -4.44 -3.62 30.12
CA LEU A 190 -4.14 -4.15 31.44
C LEU A 190 -4.63 -3.21 32.54
N LYS A 191 -4.72 -3.74 33.77
CA LYS A 191 -5.17 -2.98 34.95
C LYS A 191 -4.30 -1.77 35.25
N ASP A 192 -3.02 -1.83 34.90
CA ASP A 192 -2.05 -0.75 35.11
C ASP A 192 -2.07 0.30 33.98
N GLY A 193 -3.00 0.17 33.02
CA GLY A 193 -3.29 1.13 31.96
C GLY A 193 -2.55 0.89 30.64
N GLY A 194 -1.52 0.03 30.62
CA GLY A 194 -0.77 -0.28 29.40
C GLY A 194 -1.22 -1.57 28.72
N PHE A 195 -0.37 -2.08 27.83
CA PHE A 195 -0.58 -3.28 27.05
C PHE A 195 0.68 -4.15 27.07
N ALA A 196 0.53 -5.45 26.84
CA ALA A 196 1.65 -6.38 26.74
C ALA A 196 1.28 -7.55 25.81
N LEU A 197 2.29 -8.27 25.30
CA LEU A 197 2.05 -9.50 24.52
C LEU A 197 1.45 -10.61 25.39
N SER A 198 1.82 -10.63 26.67
CA SER A 198 1.34 -11.59 27.66
C SER A 198 1.60 -11.06 29.07
N GLY A 199 0.99 -11.70 30.08
CA GLY A 199 1.16 -11.32 31.47
C GLY A 199 0.21 -10.20 31.92
N ILE A 200 0.54 -9.59 33.06
CA ILE A 200 -0.36 -8.65 33.76
C ILE A 200 0.23 -7.25 33.94
N ALA A 201 1.46 -7.02 33.48
CA ALA A 201 2.18 -5.76 33.60
C ALA A 201 2.44 -5.20 32.21
N ALA A 202 2.28 -3.89 32.06
CA ALA A 202 2.51 -3.21 30.79
C ALA A 202 3.97 -3.33 30.32
N ASP A 203 4.11 -3.57 29.02
CA ASP A 203 5.36 -3.54 28.29
C ASP A 203 5.43 -2.25 27.45
N PRO A 204 6.54 -1.50 27.46
CA PRO A 204 6.62 -0.24 26.72
C PRO A 204 6.47 -0.41 25.20
N ASP A 205 6.93 -1.51 24.63
CA ASP A 205 6.88 -1.76 23.18
C ASP A 205 5.43 -1.90 22.74
N VAL A 206 4.72 -2.84 23.35
CA VAL A 206 3.32 -3.13 23.01
C VAL A 206 2.41 -1.96 23.37
N THR A 207 2.68 -1.29 24.50
CA THR A 207 1.92 -0.10 24.89
C THR A 207 2.11 1.03 23.87
N GLY A 208 3.35 1.27 23.42
CA GLY A 208 3.64 2.22 22.35
C GLY A 208 2.95 1.85 21.04
N MET A 209 3.06 0.60 20.61
CA MET A 209 2.44 0.11 19.37
C MET A 209 0.91 0.19 19.41
N ALA A 210 0.28 -0.13 20.54
CA ALA A 210 -1.17 0.00 20.72
C ALA A 210 -1.63 1.47 20.60
N ILE A 211 -0.89 2.41 21.21
CA ILE A 211 -1.17 3.84 21.04
C ILE A 211 -1.04 4.25 19.57
N GLN A 212 0.01 3.81 18.88
CA GLN A 212 0.23 4.14 17.46
C GLN A 212 -0.98 3.71 16.60
N ALA A 213 -1.48 2.48 16.79
CA ALA A 213 -2.65 1.98 16.07
C ALA A 213 -3.95 2.71 16.43
N LEU A 214 -4.11 3.11 17.70
CA LEU A 214 -5.34 3.74 18.20
C LEU A 214 -5.40 5.26 17.98
N ALA A 215 -4.27 5.92 17.70
CA ALA A 215 -4.15 7.38 17.69
C ALA A 215 -5.11 8.11 16.74
N LYS A 216 -5.52 7.49 15.62
CA LYS A 216 -6.47 8.07 14.66
C LYS A 216 -7.92 8.07 15.16
N TYR A 217 -8.22 7.21 16.14
CA TYR A 217 -9.57 6.91 16.61
C TYR A 217 -9.93 7.60 17.94
N GLN A 218 -9.21 8.66 18.31
CA GLN A 218 -9.42 9.43 19.54
C GLN A 218 -10.79 10.14 19.63
N ASN A 219 -11.54 10.20 18.52
CA ASN A 219 -12.94 10.64 18.52
C ASN A 219 -13.86 9.67 19.28
N ARG A 220 -13.47 8.38 19.40
CA ARG A 220 -14.15 7.42 20.27
C ARG A 220 -13.70 7.65 21.71
N THR A 221 -14.67 7.91 22.61
CA THR A 221 -14.39 8.20 24.03
C THR A 221 -13.65 7.06 24.73
N SER A 222 -13.98 5.79 24.41
CA SER A 222 -13.28 4.62 24.93
C SER A 222 -11.81 4.58 24.51
N VAL A 223 -11.52 4.88 23.23
CA VAL A 223 -10.15 4.94 22.70
C VAL A 223 -9.36 6.05 23.37
N LYS A 224 -9.94 7.25 23.47
CA LYS A 224 -9.30 8.38 24.15
C LYS A 224 -8.94 8.04 25.60
N ALA A 225 -9.87 7.46 26.35
CA ALA A 225 -9.63 7.06 27.74
C ALA A 225 -8.55 5.98 27.87
N ALA A 226 -8.50 5.02 26.94
CA ALA A 226 -7.46 3.99 26.93
C ALA A 226 -6.08 4.59 26.64
N ILE A 227 -5.97 5.47 25.64
CA ILE A 227 -4.73 6.19 25.32
C ILE A 227 -4.24 7.03 26.50
N GLU A 228 -5.13 7.76 27.19
CA GLU A 228 -4.76 8.57 28.36
C GLU A 228 -4.14 7.73 29.48
N LYS A 229 -4.71 6.55 29.77
CA LYS A 229 -4.14 5.60 30.73
C LYS A 229 -2.78 5.08 30.26
N ALA A 230 -2.68 4.67 29.00
CA ALA A 230 -1.45 4.14 28.42
C ALA A 230 -0.30 5.18 28.45
N ILE A 231 -0.60 6.46 28.20
CA ILE A 231 0.36 7.57 28.34
C ILE A 231 0.85 7.71 29.79
N GLN A 232 -0.05 7.63 30.77
CA GLN A 232 0.34 7.67 32.19
C GLN A 232 1.23 6.48 32.56
N THR A 233 0.90 5.29 32.06
CA THR A 233 1.71 4.08 32.22
C THR A 233 3.10 4.26 31.62
N LEU A 234 3.22 4.74 30.39
CA LEU A 234 4.51 4.99 29.73
C LEU A 234 5.32 6.09 30.44
N SER A 235 4.68 7.14 30.97
CA SER A 235 5.38 8.16 31.77
C SER A 235 5.95 7.59 33.08
N ARG A 236 5.28 6.59 33.67
CA ARG A 236 5.75 5.87 34.87
C ARG A 236 6.84 4.85 34.56
N LEU A 237 6.77 4.19 33.39
CA LEU A 237 7.76 3.19 32.96
C LEU A 237 9.08 3.80 32.49
N GLN A 238 9.11 5.09 32.16
CA GLN A 238 10.32 5.79 31.75
C GLN A 238 11.37 5.79 32.87
N ASP A 239 12.60 5.41 32.54
CA ASP A 239 13.70 5.39 33.49
C ASP A 239 14.33 6.78 33.74
N ASP A 240 15.22 6.86 34.73
CA ASP A 240 15.93 8.07 35.12
C ASP A 240 16.83 8.68 34.03
N ASP A 241 17.12 7.91 32.97
CA ASP A 241 17.89 8.33 31.81
C ASP A 241 17.02 8.78 30.64
N GLY A 242 15.69 8.81 30.81
CA GLY A 242 14.72 9.16 29.78
C GLY A 242 14.39 8.00 28.82
N GLY A 243 14.93 6.81 29.07
CA GLY A 243 14.77 5.63 28.22
C GLY A 243 13.72 4.65 28.73
N TYR A 244 13.64 3.51 28.03
CA TYR A 244 12.72 2.42 28.35
C TYR A 244 13.42 1.08 28.38
N ALA A 245 12.91 0.19 29.23
CA ALA A 245 13.35 -1.19 29.32
C ALA A 245 12.17 -2.13 29.08
N SER A 246 12.39 -3.15 28.25
CA SER A 246 11.51 -4.31 28.14
C SER A 246 12.23 -5.53 28.75
N LEU A 247 11.48 -6.34 29.50
CA LEU A 247 12.01 -7.51 30.24
C LEU A 247 13.26 -7.20 31.10
N GLY A 248 13.33 -5.98 31.64
CA GLY A 248 14.43 -5.51 32.48
C GLY A 248 15.68 -5.02 31.71
N VAL A 249 15.68 -5.06 30.38
CA VAL A 249 16.81 -4.61 29.55
C VAL A 249 16.47 -3.26 28.92
N LYS A 250 17.23 -2.22 29.29
CA LYS A 250 17.19 -0.91 28.62
C LYS A 250 17.64 -1.05 27.18
N ASN A 251 16.82 -0.61 26.23
CA ASN A 251 17.12 -0.83 24.82
C ASN A 251 16.54 0.25 23.89
N VAL A 252 17.04 0.26 22.65
CA VAL A 252 16.64 1.18 21.59
C VAL A 252 15.21 0.94 21.13
N GLU A 253 14.83 -0.32 20.91
CA GLU A 253 13.55 -0.71 20.31
C GLU A 253 12.37 -0.21 21.16
N SER A 254 12.41 -0.43 22.48
CA SER A 254 11.43 0.08 23.43
C SER A 254 11.35 1.60 23.44
N THR A 255 12.50 2.26 23.44
CA THR A 255 12.60 3.72 23.42
C THR A 255 11.99 4.30 22.13
N VAL A 256 12.23 3.64 21.00
CA VAL A 256 11.66 3.99 19.69
C VAL A 256 10.15 3.81 19.67
N GLN A 257 9.59 2.70 20.19
CA GLN A 257 8.14 2.48 20.14
C GLN A 257 7.37 3.55 20.93
N VAL A 258 7.92 4.03 22.05
CA VAL A 258 7.33 5.14 22.80
C VAL A 258 7.47 6.46 22.03
N LEU A 259 8.65 6.76 21.48
CA LEU A 259 8.85 7.96 20.65
C LEU A 259 7.85 8.02 19.48
N MET A 260 7.67 6.88 18.81
CA MET A 260 6.72 6.71 17.71
C MET A 260 5.28 7.00 18.15
N ALA A 261 4.88 6.51 19.32
CA ALA A 261 3.54 6.74 19.88
C ALA A 261 3.27 8.22 20.15
N LEU A 262 4.22 8.94 20.74
CA LEU A 262 4.07 10.38 21.02
C LEU A 262 3.97 11.19 19.74
N CYS A 263 4.81 10.89 18.74
CA CYS A 263 4.76 11.53 17.43
C CYS A 263 3.41 11.26 16.72
N GLU A 264 2.90 10.03 16.79
CA GLU A 264 1.63 9.63 16.16
C GLU A 264 0.42 10.32 16.81
N LEU A 265 0.48 10.61 18.11
CA LEU A 265 -0.51 11.41 18.83
C LEU A 265 -0.41 12.92 18.55
N GLY A 266 0.67 13.38 17.91
CA GLY A 266 0.96 14.81 17.77
C GLY A 266 1.27 15.49 19.11
N MET A 267 1.79 14.73 20.08
CA MET A 267 2.18 15.29 21.37
C MET A 267 3.41 16.21 21.23
N PRO A 268 3.53 17.26 22.07
CA PRO A 268 4.74 18.08 22.12
C PRO A 268 5.98 17.21 22.35
N LEU A 269 7.04 17.46 21.58
CA LEU A 269 8.28 16.68 21.64
C LEU A 269 9.06 16.91 22.95
N ASP A 270 8.72 17.96 23.68
CA ASP A 270 9.25 18.37 24.98
C ASP A 270 8.24 18.17 26.13
N ASP A 271 7.23 17.31 25.95
CA ASP A 271 6.22 17.02 26.99
C ASP A 271 6.90 16.55 28.29
N SER A 272 6.68 17.31 29.37
CA SER A 272 7.37 17.12 30.65
C SER A 272 7.05 15.78 31.33
N ARG A 273 5.97 15.09 30.92
CA ARG A 273 5.68 13.73 31.40
C ARG A 273 6.72 12.72 30.91
N PHE A 274 7.43 13.04 29.83
CA PHE A 274 8.41 12.19 29.15
C PHE A 274 9.85 12.72 29.24
N ALA A 275 10.13 13.52 30.27
CA ALA A 275 11.48 13.96 30.62
C ALA A 275 11.79 13.57 32.07
N LYS A 276 12.85 12.79 32.28
CA LYS A 276 13.33 12.38 33.63
C LYS A 276 14.72 12.93 33.85
N ASN A 277 14.94 13.57 35.00
CA ASN A 277 16.23 14.19 35.37
C ASN A 277 16.81 15.12 34.28
N GLY A 278 15.94 15.83 33.56
CA GLY A 278 16.31 16.72 32.46
C GLY A 278 16.69 16.02 31.15
N LYS A 279 16.53 14.70 31.05
CA LYS A 279 16.79 13.89 29.85
C LYS A 279 15.46 13.50 29.20
N THR A 280 15.36 13.76 27.90
CA THR A 280 14.20 13.36 27.08
C THR A 280 14.39 11.96 26.50
N ILE A 281 13.32 11.43 25.89
CA ILE A 281 13.37 10.18 25.10
C ILE A 281 14.41 10.29 23.98
N LEU A 282 14.48 11.45 23.31
CA LEU A 282 15.42 11.68 22.23
C LEU A 282 16.87 11.68 22.74
N ASP A 283 17.14 12.37 23.86
CA ASP A 283 18.47 12.40 24.46
C ASP A 283 18.94 10.98 24.80
N ASN A 284 18.05 10.14 25.34
CA ASN A 284 18.34 8.75 25.63
C ASN A 284 18.64 7.94 24.36
N LEU A 285 17.76 8.02 23.35
CA LEU A 285 17.89 7.30 22.09
C LEU A 285 19.25 7.58 21.41
N LEU A 286 19.69 8.84 21.42
CA LEU A 286 20.94 9.25 20.80
C LEU A 286 22.19 8.76 21.54
N THR A 287 22.08 8.26 22.79
CA THR A 287 23.23 7.62 23.47
C THR A 287 23.63 6.28 22.86
N TYR A 288 22.70 5.60 22.18
CA TYR A 288 22.94 4.32 21.50
C TYR A 288 23.51 4.50 20.08
N TYR A 289 23.52 5.73 19.58
CA TYR A 289 24.04 6.05 18.26
C TYR A 289 25.56 5.85 18.20
N THR A 290 26.02 5.22 17.13
CA THR A 290 27.44 5.09 16.77
C THR A 290 27.65 5.77 15.42
N LYS A 291 28.40 6.88 15.43
CA LYS A 291 28.60 7.73 14.24
C LYS A 291 29.05 6.91 13.03
N GLY A 292 28.32 7.01 11.92
CA GLY A 292 28.57 6.29 10.66
C GLY A 292 28.25 4.80 10.68
N GLN A 293 27.72 4.26 11.78
CA GLN A 293 27.50 2.82 11.95
C GLN A 293 26.07 2.45 12.36
N GLY A 294 25.23 3.42 12.73
CA GLY A 294 23.86 3.15 13.19
C GLY A 294 23.77 2.99 14.70
N PHE A 295 22.94 2.05 15.18
CA PHE A 295 22.54 1.98 16.58
C PHE A 295 22.88 0.64 17.23
N ARG A 296 23.40 0.70 18.46
CA ARG A 296 23.54 -0.45 19.36
C ARG A 296 22.18 -0.80 19.97
N HIS A 297 21.96 -2.06 20.30
CA HIS A 297 20.73 -2.51 20.96
C HIS A 297 20.60 -1.93 22.38
N ASN A 298 21.69 -1.98 23.15
CA ASN A 298 21.77 -1.47 24.51
C ASN A 298 23.18 -0.91 24.79
N ALA A 299 23.40 -0.40 26.00
CA ALA A 299 24.66 0.24 26.37
C ALA A 299 25.86 -0.73 26.39
N ASP A 300 25.60 -1.99 26.76
CA ASP A 300 26.62 -3.05 26.95
C ASP A 300 26.89 -3.88 25.68
N GLY A 301 26.18 -3.59 24.57
CA GLY A 301 26.28 -4.35 23.33
C GLY A 301 27.65 -4.23 22.66
N SER A 302 28.14 -5.33 22.08
CA SER A 302 29.44 -5.39 21.40
C SER A 302 29.48 -4.73 20.02
N GLY A 303 28.38 -4.11 19.58
CA GLY A 303 28.28 -3.44 18.29
C GLY A 303 26.86 -3.00 17.93
N VAL A 304 26.74 -2.36 16.78
CA VAL A 304 25.45 -1.98 16.17
C VAL A 304 24.69 -3.21 15.66
N THR A 305 23.36 -3.18 15.67
CA THR A 305 22.53 -4.28 15.13
C THR A 305 21.60 -3.79 14.03
N GLY A 306 21.21 -4.67 13.10
CA GLY A 306 20.28 -4.32 12.02
C GLY A 306 18.91 -3.86 12.55
N MET A 307 18.33 -4.62 13.49
CA MET A 307 17.04 -4.27 14.09
C MET A 307 17.06 -2.92 14.78
N SER A 308 18.04 -2.68 15.68
CA SER A 308 18.13 -1.42 16.42
C SER A 308 18.37 -0.24 15.47
N THR A 309 19.19 -0.44 14.44
CA THR A 309 19.50 0.59 13.44
C THR A 309 18.28 0.95 12.59
N GLU A 310 17.56 -0.05 12.08
CA GLU A 310 16.36 0.16 11.26
C GLU A 310 15.23 0.81 12.07
N GLN A 311 15.01 0.35 13.31
CA GLN A 311 13.99 0.94 14.18
C GLN A 311 14.36 2.37 14.61
N ALA A 312 15.61 2.61 14.99
CA ALA A 312 16.06 3.97 15.31
C ALA A 312 15.94 4.91 14.10
N LEU A 313 16.26 4.45 12.88
CA LEU A 313 16.08 5.28 11.68
C LEU A 313 14.62 5.71 11.54
N TYR A 314 13.67 4.77 11.49
CA TYR A 314 12.28 5.17 11.26
C TYR A 314 11.72 5.98 12.44
N GLY A 315 12.21 5.75 13.66
CA GLY A 315 11.84 6.52 14.85
C GLY A 315 12.27 7.97 14.77
N LEU A 316 13.53 8.21 14.40
CA LEU A 316 14.07 9.55 14.19
C LEU A 316 13.45 10.24 12.97
N VAL A 317 13.15 9.50 11.91
CA VAL A 317 12.38 10.01 10.77
C VAL A 317 11.00 10.46 11.22
N ASN A 318 10.28 9.67 12.04
CA ASN A 318 8.98 10.10 12.56
C ASN A 318 9.09 11.36 13.42
N TYR A 319 10.14 11.48 14.24
CA TYR A 319 10.44 12.68 15.01
C TYR A 319 10.65 13.91 14.12
N GLN A 320 11.48 13.81 13.07
CA GLN A 320 11.68 14.90 12.11
C GLN A 320 10.37 15.32 11.45
N ARG A 321 9.54 14.34 11.08
CA ARG A 321 8.25 14.59 10.45
C ARG A 321 7.30 15.30 11.39
N ALA A 322 7.23 14.89 12.65
CA ALA A 322 6.44 15.56 13.69
C ALA A 322 6.94 17.00 13.92
N ALA A 323 8.25 17.20 14.05
CA ALA A 323 8.86 18.53 14.20
C ALA A 323 8.57 19.46 13.01
N ALA A 324 8.44 18.90 11.80
CA ALA A 324 8.10 19.63 10.58
C ALA A 324 6.59 19.76 10.33
N GLY A 325 5.72 19.29 11.25
CA GLY A 325 4.27 19.31 11.07
C GLY A 325 3.76 18.44 9.90
N ARG A 326 4.54 17.45 9.48
CA ARG A 326 4.18 16.51 8.40
C ARG A 326 3.37 15.35 8.97
N SER A 327 2.71 14.59 8.09
CA SER A 327 2.06 13.35 8.51
C SER A 327 3.09 12.40 9.14
N SER A 328 2.65 11.55 10.08
CA SER A 328 3.53 10.60 10.76
C SER A 328 4.15 9.59 9.79
N LEU A 329 5.07 8.77 10.31
CA LEU A 329 5.70 7.69 9.55
C LEU A 329 4.65 6.79 8.90
N TYR A 330 3.66 6.32 9.67
CA TYR A 330 2.66 5.37 9.21
C TYR A 330 1.49 6.01 8.48
N ARG A 331 1.16 7.29 8.69
CA ARG A 331 0.13 7.99 7.88
C ARG A 331 0.72 8.50 6.58
N MET A 332 0.60 7.72 5.53
CA MET A 332 1.26 7.96 4.24
C MET A 332 0.32 8.60 3.22
N ASN A 333 -0.63 9.45 3.66
CA ASN A 333 -1.49 10.22 2.75
C ASN A 333 -0.69 11.24 1.91
N ASP A 334 0.52 11.60 2.35
CA ASP A 334 1.45 12.49 1.66
C ASP A 334 2.37 11.77 0.66
N VAL A 335 2.28 10.44 0.54
CA VAL A 335 3.01 9.68 -0.47
C VAL A 335 2.21 9.68 -1.76
N ALA A 336 2.77 10.23 -2.83
CA ALA A 336 2.18 10.12 -4.16
C ALA A 336 2.08 8.63 -4.53
N SER A 337 0.91 8.18 -4.99
CA SER A 337 0.81 6.85 -5.60
C SER A 337 1.71 6.81 -6.82
N LEU A 338 2.42 5.71 -7.08
CA LEU A 338 3.18 5.49 -8.32
C LEU A 338 2.29 5.58 -9.57
N LEU A 339 0.97 5.51 -9.41
CA LEU A 339 0.00 5.78 -10.47
C LEU A 339 -0.11 7.27 -10.83
N SER A 340 0.47 8.19 -10.04
CA SER A 340 0.22 9.63 -10.16
C SER A 340 1.34 10.46 -10.77
N THR A 341 2.60 10.02 -10.80
CA THR A 341 3.66 10.75 -11.54
C THR A 341 4.79 9.82 -12.03
N ASN A 342 4.99 9.81 -13.35
CA ASN A 342 6.19 9.33 -14.07
C ASN A 342 6.49 7.82 -14.23
N HIS A 343 5.65 6.88 -13.79
CA HIS A 343 5.86 5.45 -14.11
C HIS A 343 5.28 4.97 -15.46
N GLN A 344 4.67 5.84 -16.28
CA GLN A 344 4.17 5.40 -17.61
C GLN A 344 5.29 5.04 -18.59
N ALA A 345 6.52 5.55 -18.40
CA ALA A 345 7.63 5.32 -19.32
C ALA A 345 8.26 3.92 -19.18
N ASN A 346 8.20 3.29 -18.00
CA ASN A 346 8.86 2.01 -17.71
C ASN A 346 7.90 0.84 -17.44
N VAL A 347 6.58 1.06 -17.44
CA VAL A 347 5.62 -0.05 -17.24
C VAL A 347 5.24 -0.70 -18.57
N GLY A 348 5.34 -2.03 -18.60
CA GLY A 348 5.15 -2.88 -19.78
C GLY A 348 6.44 -3.56 -20.24
N LEU A 349 6.35 -4.43 -21.24
CA LEU A 349 7.54 -5.10 -21.79
C LEU A 349 8.48 -4.11 -22.52
N PRO A 350 9.81 -4.35 -22.54
CA PRO A 350 10.79 -3.44 -23.13
C PRO A 350 10.54 -3.04 -24.60
N ASN A 351 9.85 -3.89 -25.36
CA ASN A 351 9.56 -3.68 -26.77
C ASN A 351 8.11 -3.23 -27.04
N LYS A 352 7.35 -2.79 -26.04
CA LYS A 352 5.99 -2.29 -26.27
C LYS A 352 6.02 -1.06 -27.17
N HIS A 353 4.95 -0.88 -27.94
CA HIS A 353 4.76 0.34 -28.72
C HIS A 353 4.62 1.56 -27.78
N LYS A 354 5.30 2.66 -28.12
CA LYS A 354 5.35 3.89 -27.29
C LYS A 354 3.99 4.49 -26.93
N ASP A 355 2.99 4.29 -27.79
CA ASP A 355 1.64 4.81 -27.59
C ASP A 355 0.77 3.92 -26.68
N VAL A 356 1.25 2.71 -26.31
CA VAL A 356 0.57 1.84 -25.36
C VAL A 356 0.77 2.37 -23.94
N GLN A 357 -0.34 2.65 -23.27
CA GLN A 357 -0.35 3.19 -21.91
C GLN A 357 -1.04 2.23 -20.95
N VAL A 358 -0.58 2.22 -19.71
CA VAL A 358 -1.24 1.53 -18.61
C VAL A 358 -2.48 2.32 -18.23
N MET A 359 -3.60 1.60 -18.10
CA MET A 359 -4.84 2.22 -17.65
C MET A 359 -4.90 2.24 -16.12
N PRO A 360 -4.98 3.43 -15.50
CA PRO A 360 -5.07 3.54 -14.06
C PRO A 360 -6.42 3.02 -13.55
N VAL A 361 -6.47 2.59 -12.29
CA VAL A 361 -7.73 2.35 -11.60
C VAL A 361 -8.42 3.70 -11.36
N VAL A 362 -9.64 3.85 -11.88
CA VAL A 362 -10.46 5.06 -11.78
C VAL A 362 -11.67 4.86 -10.86
N GLU A 363 -12.09 3.63 -10.61
CA GLU A 363 -13.22 3.28 -9.74
C GLU A 363 -12.88 2.00 -8.96
N SER A 364 -12.18 2.15 -7.82
CA SER A 364 -11.81 1.01 -6.97
C SER A 364 -13.04 0.30 -6.40
N GLY A 365 -13.00 -1.02 -6.34
CA GLY A 365 -14.12 -1.84 -5.85
C GLY A 365 -15.31 -1.98 -6.81
N LYS A 366 -15.19 -1.53 -8.07
CA LYS A 366 -16.24 -1.69 -9.08
C LYS A 366 -16.59 -3.17 -9.29
N THR A 367 -17.86 -3.52 -9.08
CA THR A 367 -18.39 -4.88 -9.24
C THR A 367 -19.81 -4.88 -9.83
N PHE A 368 -20.33 -6.08 -10.15
CA PHE A 368 -21.67 -6.29 -10.71
C PHE A 368 -22.37 -7.45 -9.99
N SER A 369 -23.69 -7.38 -9.85
CA SER A 369 -24.49 -8.36 -9.09
C SER A 369 -24.51 -9.74 -9.73
N ASP A 370 -24.50 -9.80 -11.05
CA ASP A 370 -24.61 -11.02 -11.87
C ASP A 370 -23.28 -11.75 -12.09
N ILE A 371 -22.18 -11.25 -11.52
CA ILE A 371 -20.86 -11.90 -11.58
C ILE A 371 -20.39 -12.44 -10.22
N ARG A 372 -21.24 -12.38 -9.18
CA ARG A 372 -20.87 -12.69 -7.78
C ARG A 372 -20.16 -14.03 -7.62
N GLU A 373 -20.59 -15.05 -8.38
CA GLU A 373 -20.06 -16.42 -8.40
C GLU A 373 -19.53 -16.82 -9.79
N HIS A 374 -19.24 -15.84 -10.66
CA HIS A 374 -18.77 -16.10 -12.02
C HIS A 374 -17.25 -16.33 -12.05
N ALA A 375 -16.77 -17.33 -12.79
CA ALA A 375 -15.35 -17.70 -12.83
C ALA A 375 -14.42 -16.54 -13.24
N ASN A 376 -14.86 -15.69 -14.18
CA ASN A 376 -14.10 -14.54 -14.65
C ASN A 376 -14.35 -13.23 -13.86
N LYS A 377 -14.91 -13.32 -12.64
CA LYS A 377 -15.20 -12.14 -11.79
C LYS A 377 -13.98 -11.22 -11.65
N THR A 378 -12.82 -11.77 -11.31
CA THR A 378 -11.58 -11.00 -11.11
C THR A 378 -11.19 -10.20 -12.35
N ALA A 379 -11.21 -10.83 -13.53
CA ALA A 379 -10.88 -10.17 -14.79
C ALA A 379 -11.89 -9.03 -15.08
N ILE A 380 -13.17 -9.28 -14.87
CA ILE A 380 -14.24 -8.30 -15.10
C ILE A 380 -14.07 -7.09 -14.18
N GLU A 381 -13.87 -7.31 -12.88
CA GLU A 381 -13.70 -6.24 -11.89
C GLU A 381 -12.41 -5.44 -12.15
N ALA A 382 -11.29 -6.11 -12.44
CA ALA A 382 -10.02 -5.45 -12.69
C ALA A 382 -10.06 -4.51 -13.92
N LEU A 383 -10.72 -4.95 -14.99
CA LEU A 383 -10.91 -4.14 -16.20
C LEU A 383 -11.97 -3.05 -15.99
N ALA A 384 -13.03 -3.34 -15.24
CA ALA A 384 -14.10 -2.36 -14.96
C ALA A 384 -13.61 -1.23 -14.06
N ALA A 385 -12.81 -1.54 -13.04
CA ALA A 385 -12.20 -0.56 -12.14
C ALA A 385 -11.26 0.41 -12.88
N ARG A 386 -10.75 0.02 -14.06
CA ARG A 386 -9.91 0.84 -14.95
C ARG A 386 -10.69 1.53 -16.07
N GLY A 387 -12.02 1.39 -16.09
CA GLY A 387 -12.88 1.92 -17.15
C GLY A 387 -12.68 1.28 -18.53
N ILE A 388 -11.97 0.15 -18.59
CA ILE A 388 -11.68 -0.56 -19.84
C ILE A 388 -12.94 -1.26 -20.36
N ILE A 389 -13.67 -1.91 -19.45
CA ILE A 389 -14.96 -2.55 -19.73
C ILE A 389 -16.05 -1.97 -18.83
N SER A 390 -17.30 -2.01 -19.29
CA SER A 390 -18.45 -1.49 -18.54
C SER A 390 -19.59 -2.49 -18.57
N GLY A 391 -20.42 -2.48 -17.52
CA GLY A 391 -21.65 -3.25 -17.51
C GLY A 391 -22.69 -2.72 -18.50
N ILE A 392 -23.75 -3.50 -18.74
CA ILE A 392 -24.89 -3.06 -19.55
C ILE A 392 -25.73 -2.02 -18.79
N ASN A 393 -25.57 -1.94 -17.48
CA ASN A 393 -26.05 -0.88 -16.61
C ASN A 393 -25.13 -0.77 -15.37
N ALA A 394 -25.50 0.05 -14.39
CA ALA A 394 -24.68 0.32 -13.20
C ALA A 394 -24.40 -0.91 -12.32
N THR A 395 -25.28 -1.92 -12.33
CA THR A 395 -25.20 -3.08 -11.43
C THR A 395 -25.03 -4.42 -12.16
N THR A 396 -25.24 -4.47 -13.48
CA THR A 396 -25.28 -5.72 -14.27
C THR A 396 -24.24 -5.71 -15.37
N PHE A 397 -23.45 -6.78 -15.49
CA PHE A 397 -22.41 -6.93 -16.50
C PHE A 397 -22.85 -7.70 -17.75
N ALA A 398 -23.76 -8.66 -17.59
CA ALA A 398 -24.20 -9.67 -18.56
C ALA A 398 -23.06 -10.59 -19.05
N PRO A 399 -22.42 -11.39 -18.18
CA PRO A 399 -21.20 -12.14 -18.51
C PRO A 399 -21.37 -13.16 -19.65
N ASN A 400 -22.58 -13.72 -19.80
CA ASN A 400 -22.89 -14.74 -20.81
C ASN A 400 -23.38 -14.18 -22.14
N GLN A 401 -23.57 -12.87 -22.27
CA GLN A 401 -23.97 -12.24 -23.53
C GLN A 401 -22.77 -12.18 -24.49
N SER A 402 -23.00 -12.37 -25.79
CA SER A 402 -21.94 -12.23 -26.80
C SER A 402 -21.59 -10.77 -27.07
N MET A 403 -20.37 -10.53 -27.57
CA MET A 403 -19.93 -9.20 -28.02
C MET A 403 -19.86 -9.09 -29.53
N THR A 404 -20.08 -7.88 -30.02
CA THR A 404 -19.83 -7.49 -31.40
C THR A 404 -18.34 -7.19 -31.65
N ARG A 405 -17.94 -7.21 -32.92
CA ARG A 405 -16.57 -6.84 -33.34
C ARG A 405 -16.20 -5.41 -32.95
N ALA A 406 -17.15 -4.47 -33.04
CA ALA A 406 -16.95 -3.09 -32.66
C ALA A 406 -16.74 -2.91 -31.14
N GLU A 407 -17.54 -3.60 -30.33
CA GLU A 407 -17.38 -3.58 -28.87
C GLU A 407 -16.03 -4.15 -28.46
N PHE A 408 -15.59 -5.25 -29.09
CA PHE A 408 -14.29 -5.81 -28.75
C PHE A 408 -13.14 -4.88 -29.17
N ALA A 409 -13.20 -4.26 -30.34
CA ALA A 409 -12.22 -3.24 -30.74
C ALA A 409 -12.16 -2.07 -29.75
N ALA A 410 -13.32 -1.61 -29.25
CA ALA A 410 -13.38 -0.57 -28.23
C ALA A 410 -12.71 -0.99 -26.91
N VAL A 411 -13.02 -2.17 -26.41
CA VAL A 411 -12.41 -2.70 -25.18
C VAL A 411 -10.90 -2.88 -25.32
N MET A 412 -10.42 -3.40 -26.45
CA MET A 412 -8.98 -3.55 -26.74
C MET A 412 -8.25 -2.21 -26.76
N THR A 413 -8.74 -1.23 -27.53
CA THR A 413 -8.09 0.08 -27.65
C THR A 413 -8.07 0.84 -26.33
N LYS A 414 -9.15 0.74 -25.53
CA LYS A 414 -9.19 1.27 -24.17
C LYS A 414 -8.19 0.57 -23.26
N GLY A 415 -8.12 -0.77 -23.29
CA GLY A 415 -7.19 -1.55 -22.45
C GLY A 415 -5.72 -1.20 -22.68
N LEU A 416 -5.39 -0.73 -23.88
CA LEU A 416 -4.04 -0.29 -24.27
C LEU A 416 -3.83 1.23 -24.15
N GLY A 417 -4.80 1.98 -23.65
CA GLY A 417 -4.73 3.44 -23.53
C GLY A 417 -4.52 4.18 -24.84
N LEU A 418 -4.93 3.58 -25.97
CA LEU A 418 -4.69 4.15 -27.29
C LEU A 418 -5.67 5.29 -27.57
N LYS A 419 -5.14 6.43 -28.01
CA LYS A 419 -5.95 7.60 -28.35
C LYS A 419 -6.80 7.31 -29.60
N PRO A 420 -8.10 7.65 -29.59
CA PRO A 420 -9.00 7.49 -30.74
C PRO A 420 -8.47 8.16 -32.01
N LYS A 421 -8.52 7.42 -33.12
CA LYS A 421 -8.19 7.88 -34.48
C LYS A 421 -9.35 7.53 -35.42
N ALA A 422 -9.78 8.48 -36.23
CA ALA A 422 -10.77 8.24 -37.27
C ALA A 422 -10.21 7.35 -38.39
N THR A 423 -11.09 6.64 -39.10
CA THR A 423 -10.73 5.85 -40.29
C THR A 423 -11.76 6.03 -41.38
N ASN A 424 -11.30 6.04 -42.64
CA ASN A 424 -12.13 5.98 -43.83
C ASN A 424 -11.94 4.64 -44.57
N ALA A 425 -11.31 3.65 -43.93
CA ALA A 425 -10.96 2.36 -44.54
C ALA A 425 -12.19 1.46 -44.80
N PHE A 426 -13.30 1.67 -44.09
CA PHE A 426 -14.47 0.82 -44.13
C PHE A 426 -15.74 1.65 -44.41
N LYS A 427 -16.52 1.23 -45.39
CA LYS A 427 -17.75 1.92 -45.82
C LYS A 427 -18.90 1.77 -44.81
N ASP A 428 -18.86 0.73 -43.99
CA ASP A 428 -19.86 0.42 -42.96
C ASP A 428 -19.53 1.02 -41.59
N ILE A 429 -18.57 1.95 -41.51
CA ILE A 429 -18.24 2.72 -40.32
C ILE A 429 -18.59 4.19 -40.58
N THR A 430 -19.65 4.69 -39.95
CA THR A 430 -20.01 6.10 -40.03
C THR A 430 -19.20 6.91 -39.01
N PRO A 431 -18.75 8.15 -39.32
CA PRO A 431 -18.00 8.98 -38.38
C PRO A 431 -18.71 9.25 -37.06
N ALA A 432 -20.06 9.29 -37.07
CA ALA A 432 -20.88 9.53 -35.87
C ALA A 432 -21.08 8.28 -34.99
N SER A 433 -20.69 7.09 -35.44
CA SER A 433 -20.83 5.87 -34.65
C SER A 433 -19.92 5.92 -33.42
N TRP A 434 -20.45 5.54 -32.24
CA TRP A 434 -19.70 5.57 -30.97
C TRP A 434 -18.39 4.76 -31.01
N TYR A 435 -18.34 3.72 -31.84
CA TYR A 435 -17.18 2.85 -32.03
C TYR A 435 -16.24 3.32 -33.14
N SER A 436 -16.56 4.38 -33.89
CA SER A 436 -15.79 4.79 -35.08
C SER A 436 -14.32 5.06 -34.74
N GLY A 437 -14.08 5.84 -33.68
CA GLY A 437 -12.73 6.12 -33.20
C GLY A 437 -12.00 4.87 -32.69
N ALA A 438 -12.69 3.94 -32.04
CA ALA A 438 -12.09 2.69 -31.58
C ALA A 438 -11.70 1.78 -32.75
N VAL A 439 -12.60 1.57 -33.72
CA VAL A 439 -12.33 0.74 -34.90
C VAL A 439 -11.19 1.34 -35.73
N GLY A 440 -11.19 2.66 -35.93
CA GLY A 440 -10.12 3.32 -36.65
C GLY A 440 -8.76 3.23 -35.96
N THR A 441 -8.74 3.35 -34.63
CA THR A 441 -7.53 3.14 -33.82
C THR A 441 -7.04 1.71 -33.95
N ALA A 442 -7.91 0.73 -33.71
CA ALA A 442 -7.55 -0.68 -33.76
C ALA A 442 -7.02 -1.08 -35.16
N TYR A 443 -7.59 -0.51 -36.23
CA TYR A 443 -7.11 -0.71 -37.59
C TYR A 443 -5.74 -0.07 -37.81
N ALA A 444 -5.54 1.18 -37.38
CA ALA A 444 -4.27 1.90 -37.53
C ALA A 444 -3.09 1.22 -36.82
N TYR A 445 -3.35 0.53 -35.70
CA TYR A 445 -2.34 -0.25 -34.97
C TYR A 445 -2.26 -1.73 -35.40
N GLY A 446 -3.03 -2.14 -36.42
CA GLY A 446 -3.03 -3.52 -36.91
C GLY A 446 -3.64 -4.55 -35.94
N ILE A 447 -4.38 -4.09 -34.93
CA ILE A 447 -5.12 -4.97 -33.99
C ILE A 447 -6.25 -5.68 -34.74
N VAL A 448 -6.96 -4.95 -35.61
CA VAL A 448 -8.05 -5.50 -36.43
C VAL A 448 -7.80 -5.39 -37.93
N LYS A 449 -8.47 -6.28 -38.67
CA LYS A 449 -8.66 -6.19 -40.13
C LYS A 449 -10.16 -6.21 -40.44
N GLY A 450 -10.52 -5.71 -41.64
CA GLY A 450 -11.87 -5.83 -42.17
C GLY A 450 -12.26 -7.27 -42.47
N THR A 451 -13.57 -7.53 -42.52
CA THR A 451 -14.12 -8.79 -43.06
C THR A 451 -14.02 -8.83 -44.59
N SER A 452 -13.83 -7.67 -45.22
CA SER A 452 -13.41 -7.50 -46.61
C SER A 452 -12.50 -6.26 -46.72
N THR A 453 -12.08 -5.93 -47.93
CA THR A 453 -11.31 -4.70 -48.21
C THR A 453 -12.11 -3.42 -47.96
N ALA A 454 -13.45 -3.49 -47.92
CA ALA A 454 -14.32 -2.31 -47.78
C ALA A 454 -15.27 -2.35 -46.56
N ALA A 455 -15.30 -3.45 -45.80
CA ALA A 455 -16.24 -3.62 -44.68
C ALA A 455 -15.55 -4.17 -43.42
N PHE A 456 -15.97 -3.67 -42.26
CA PHE A 456 -15.53 -4.15 -40.94
C PHE A 456 -16.54 -5.10 -40.26
N SER A 457 -17.82 -4.95 -40.59
CA SER A 457 -18.98 -5.61 -39.99
C SER A 457 -19.09 -5.34 -38.48
N PRO A 458 -19.27 -4.07 -38.05
CA PRO A 458 -19.17 -3.66 -36.65
C PRO A 458 -20.13 -4.37 -35.71
N ASN A 459 -21.38 -4.58 -36.15
CA ASN A 459 -22.45 -5.16 -35.34
C ASN A 459 -22.50 -6.69 -35.39
N ARG A 460 -21.61 -7.34 -36.16
CA ARG A 460 -21.55 -8.80 -36.21
C ARG A 460 -20.90 -9.32 -34.94
N THR A 461 -21.49 -10.36 -34.36
CA THR A 461 -20.89 -11.11 -33.25
C THR A 461 -19.51 -11.63 -33.63
N ILE A 462 -18.54 -11.47 -32.72
CA ILE A 462 -17.18 -11.95 -32.94
C ILE A 462 -17.04 -13.44 -32.59
N SER A 463 -16.32 -14.19 -33.41
CA SER A 463 -16.02 -15.60 -33.13
C SER A 463 -14.72 -15.77 -32.33
N LYS A 464 -14.54 -16.92 -31.68
CA LYS A 464 -13.37 -17.21 -30.84
C LYS A 464 -12.04 -17.08 -31.58
N GLN A 465 -11.95 -17.60 -32.81
CA GLN A 465 -10.74 -17.47 -33.61
C GLN A 465 -10.45 -16.03 -34.05
N GLU A 466 -11.47 -15.20 -34.25
CA GLU A 466 -11.28 -13.77 -34.53
C GLU A 466 -10.82 -13.00 -33.30
N ALA A 467 -11.38 -13.32 -32.13
CA ALA A 467 -10.98 -12.72 -30.87
C ALA A 467 -9.51 -13.07 -30.54
N ALA A 468 -9.11 -14.33 -30.74
CA ALA A 468 -7.73 -14.77 -30.54
C ALA A 468 -6.73 -14.03 -31.44
N VAL A 469 -7.09 -13.79 -32.71
CA VAL A 469 -6.26 -13.00 -33.62
C VAL A 469 -6.11 -11.56 -33.15
N MET A 470 -7.20 -10.91 -32.74
CA MET A 470 -7.14 -9.55 -32.22
C MET A 470 -6.27 -9.44 -30.96
N ILE A 471 -6.37 -10.42 -30.05
CA ILE A 471 -5.54 -10.47 -28.84
C ILE A 471 -4.07 -10.70 -29.19
N ALA A 472 -3.75 -11.62 -30.11
CA ALA A 472 -2.38 -11.85 -30.54
C ALA A 472 -1.77 -10.60 -31.18
N ASN A 473 -2.52 -9.87 -32.01
CA ASN A 473 -2.04 -8.62 -32.60
C ASN A 473 -1.78 -7.54 -31.54
N ALA A 474 -2.66 -7.42 -30.54
CA ALA A 474 -2.46 -6.51 -29.42
C ALA A 474 -1.29 -6.90 -28.52
N ALA A 475 -1.13 -8.19 -28.22
CA ALA A 475 0.00 -8.73 -27.47
C ALA A 475 1.34 -8.38 -28.14
N LYS A 476 1.39 -8.51 -29.48
CA LYS A 476 2.55 -8.08 -30.29
C LYS A 476 2.83 -6.59 -30.12
N LEU A 477 1.79 -5.75 -30.16
CA LEU A 477 1.92 -4.31 -29.92
C LEU A 477 2.45 -4.01 -28.50
N CYS A 478 2.16 -4.88 -27.54
CA CYS A 478 2.64 -4.78 -26.16
C CYS A 478 4.05 -5.35 -25.95
N GLY A 479 4.73 -5.79 -27.02
CA GLY A 479 6.10 -6.29 -26.95
C GLY A 479 6.22 -7.79 -26.68
N MET A 480 5.12 -8.54 -26.68
CA MET A 480 5.16 -10.01 -26.54
C MET A 480 5.64 -10.68 -27.83
N ASN A 481 6.36 -11.80 -27.70
CA ASN A 481 6.75 -12.62 -28.84
C ASN A 481 5.60 -13.51 -29.30
N THR A 482 4.84 -13.06 -30.30
CA THR A 482 3.68 -13.79 -30.84
C THR A 482 4.01 -14.67 -32.04
N ALA A 483 5.28 -14.75 -32.43
CA ALA A 483 5.70 -15.60 -33.53
C ALA A 483 5.73 -17.06 -33.08
N LEU A 484 5.17 -17.94 -33.91
CA LEU A 484 5.15 -19.38 -33.73
C LEU A 484 5.50 -20.08 -35.04
N GLY A 485 6.34 -21.10 -34.94
CA GLY A 485 6.64 -21.97 -36.09
C GLY A 485 5.44 -22.85 -36.45
N THR A 486 5.43 -23.39 -37.67
CA THR A 486 4.35 -24.28 -38.14
C THR A 486 4.20 -25.53 -37.27
N LEU A 487 5.32 -26.14 -36.86
CA LEU A 487 5.31 -27.33 -36.00
C LEU A 487 4.80 -27.00 -34.60
N GLU A 488 5.32 -25.94 -33.98
CA GLU A 488 4.87 -25.47 -32.66
C GLU A 488 3.38 -25.12 -32.65
N THR A 489 2.90 -24.45 -33.70
CA THR A 489 1.48 -24.13 -33.88
C THR A 489 0.64 -25.41 -33.96
N ARG A 490 1.07 -26.40 -34.74
CA ARG A 490 0.37 -27.69 -34.86
C ARG A 490 0.32 -28.39 -33.51
N ASP A 491 1.46 -28.52 -32.85
CA ASP A 491 1.59 -29.29 -31.61
C ASP A 491 0.75 -28.68 -30.48
N MET A 492 0.76 -27.34 -30.38
CA MET A 492 -0.07 -26.62 -29.41
C MET A 492 -1.57 -26.80 -29.65
N LEU A 493 -2.00 -26.92 -30.91
CA LEU A 493 -3.42 -27.06 -31.24
C LEU A 493 -3.89 -28.53 -31.31
N ALA A 494 -3.01 -29.49 -31.57
CA ALA A 494 -3.36 -30.89 -31.79
C ALA A 494 -4.00 -31.57 -30.56
N GLN A 495 -3.85 -30.97 -29.37
CA GLN A 495 -4.51 -31.43 -28.15
C GLN A 495 -6.03 -31.21 -28.14
N PHE A 496 -6.56 -30.33 -29.00
CA PHE A 496 -7.99 -30.02 -29.04
C PHE A 496 -8.69 -30.82 -30.14
N GLY A 497 -9.81 -31.47 -29.82
CA GLY A 497 -10.48 -32.41 -30.72
C GLY A 497 -10.98 -31.80 -32.04
N ASP A 498 -11.18 -30.48 -32.08
CA ASP A 498 -11.72 -29.75 -33.23
C ASP A 498 -10.71 -28.79 -33.88
N TYR A 499 -9.41 -28.92 -33.59
CA TYR A 499 -8.40 -28.00 -34.10
C TYR A 499 -8.35 -27.90 -35.63
N THR A 500 -8.76 -28.95 -36.35
CA THR A 500 -8.85 -28.97 -37.82
C THR A 500 -9.94 -28.03 -38.36
N LYS A 501 -10.92 -27.64 -37.53
CA LYS A 501 -11.96 -26.64 -37.87
C LYS A 501 -11.47 -25.19 -37.77
N THR A 502 -10.25 -24.97 -37.26
CA THR A 502 -9.65 -23.64 -37.20
C THR A 502 -9.27 -23.17 -38.60
N ALA A 503 -9.62 -21.92 -38.92
CA ALA A 503 -9.17 -21.31 -40.16
C ALA A 503 -7.64 -21.14 -40.13
N GLU A 504 -6.98 -21.38 -41.27
CA GLU A 504 -5.52 -21.37 -41.35
C GLU A 504 -4.91 -20.04 -40.87
N TRP A 505 -5.54 -18.92 -41.22
CA TRP A 505 -5.13 -17.58 -40.80
C TRP A 505 -5.21 -17.33 -39.29
N ALA A 506 -5.96 -18.14 -38.55
CA ALA A 506 -6.15 -17.99 -37.10
C ALA A 506 -5.27 -18.95 -36.27
N ARG A 507 -4.69 -19.98 -36.88
CA ARG A 507 -3.99 -21.07 -36.16
C ARG A 507 -2.85 -20.57 -35.29
N ALA A 508 -1.96 -19.76 -35.84
CA ALA A 508 -0.83 -19.22 -35.09
C ALA A 508 -1.31 -18.35 -33.92
N ALA A 509 -2.35 -17.53 -34.11
CA ALA A 509 -2.88 -16.72 -33.03
C ALA A 509 -3.53 -17.56 -31.92
N LEU A 510 -4.34 -18.56 -32.28
CA LEU A 510 -4.93 -19.48 -31.30
C LEU A 510 -3.84 -20.20 -30.51
N ALA A 511 -2.83 -20.76 -31.20
CA ALA A 511 -1.72 -21.44 -30.56
C ALA A 511 -0.98 -20.51 -29.59
N PHE A 512 -0.73 -19.25 -29.98
CA PHE A 512 -0.11 -18.27 -29.09
C PHE A 512 -0.94 -18.04 -27.83
N ASN A 513 -2.25 -17.83 -27.98
CA ASN A 513 -3.12 -17.59 -26.84
C ASN A 513 -3.18 -18.78 -25.87
N TYR A 514 -3.13 -20.02 -26.39
CA TYR A 514 -3.03 -21.21 -25.54
C TYR A 514 -1.66 -21.33 -24.86
N ARG A 515 -0.56 -21.12 -25.61
CA ARG A 515 0.82 -21.17 -25.07
C ARG A 515 1.01 -20.21 -23.90
N GLU A 516 0.49 -18.99 -24.02
CA GLU A 516 0.60 -17.95 -22.98
C GLU A 516 -0.47 -18.06 -21.89
N ASN A 517 -1.31 -19.13 -21.89
CA ASN A 517 -2.43 -19.30 -20.97
C ASN A 517 -3.41 -18.11 -20.95
N ILE A 518 -3.54 -17.42 -22.08
CA ILE A 518 -4.55 -16.39 -22.34
C ILE A 518 -5.91 -17.03 -22.62
N LEU A 519 -5.91 -18.15 -23.35
CA LEU A 519 -7.05 -19.05 -23.45
C LEU A 519 -6.89 -20.21 -22.48
N SER A 520 -8.00 -20.66 -21.89
CA SER A 520 -8.02 -21.78 -20.94
C SER A 520 -7.64 -23.10 -21.62
N GLN A 521 -6.73 -23.84 -21.01
CA GLN A 521 -6.36 -25.21 -21.41
C GLN A 521 -7.41 -26.25 -20.97
N ASP A 522 -8.31 -25.89 -20.06
CA ASP A 522 -9.32 -26.79 -19.48
C ASP A 522 -10.54 -26.98 -20.40
N VAL A 523 -10.30 -27.15 -21.70
CA VAL A 523 -11.34 -27.36 -22.72
C VAL A 523 -10.96 -28.50 -23.65
N TRP A 524 -11.94 -29.33 -24.01
CA TRP A 524 -11.75 -30.42 -24.96
C TRP A 524 -11.69 -29.94 -26.42
N ASN A 525 -12.37 -28.83 -26.70
CA ASN A 525 -12.50 -28.23 -28.03
C ASN A 525 -12.22 -26.73 -27.96
N ILE A 526 -11.62 -26.20 -29.01
CA ILE A 526 -11.41 -24.76 -29.22
C ILE A 526 -12.75 -24.08 -29.45
N GLU A 527 -13.61 -24.65 -30.30
CA GLU A 527 -14.84 -24.03 -30.83
C GLU A 527 -14.55 -22.74 -31.62
N PRO A 528 -13.73 -22.79 -32.70
CA PRO A 528 -13.15 -21.60 -33.32
C PRO A 528 -14.17 -20.63 -33.93
N THR A 529 -15.33 -21.15 -34.36
CA THR A 529 -16.41 -20.35 -34.97
C THR A 529 -17.50 -19.94 -33.98
N ALA A 530 -17.44 -20.41 -32.72
CA ALA A 530 -18.42 -20.04 -31.71
C ALA A 530 -18.31 -18.57 -31.33
N ALA A 531 -19.44 -17.97 -30.97
CA ALA A 531 -19.51 -16.60 -30.46
C ALA A 531 -18.82 -16.50 -29.11
N VAL A 532 -18.03 -15.45 -28.90
CA VAL A 532 -17.35 -15.22 -27.62
C VAL A 532 -18.22 -14.40 -26.68
N LYS A 533 -18.29 -14.82 -25.42
CA LYS A 533 -19.02 -14.14 -24.36
C LYS A 533 -18.24 -12.95 -23.81
N ARG A 534 -18.94 -11.98 -23.23
CA ARG A 534 -18.36 -10.79 -22.58
C ARG A 534 -17.34 -11.16 -21.51
N ALA A 535 -17.64 -12.17 -20.70
CA ALA A 535 -16.73 -12.64 -19.64
C ALA A 535 -15.45 -13.27 -20.21
N GLU A 536 -15.54 -14.02 -21.31
CA GLU A 536 -14.37 -14.63 -21.97
C GLU A 536 -13.48 -13.55 -22.58
N ILE A 537 -14.06 -12.53 -23.21
CA ILE A 537 -13.32 -11.37 -23.73
C ILE A 537 -12.59 -10.62 -22.60
N ALA A 538 -13.27 -10.40 -21.46
CA ALA A 538 -12.66 -9.77 -20.30
C ALA A 538 -11.46 -10.59 -19.80
N ASP A 539 -11.60 -11.91 -19.72
CA ASP A 539 -10.54 -12.81 -19.28
C ASP A 539 -9.34 -12.81 -20.23
N MET A 540 -9.58 -12.92 -21.54
CA MET A 540 -8.52 -12.90 -22.56
C MET A 540 -7.72 -11.59 -22.51
N LEU A 541 -8.41 -10.44 -22.43
CA LEU A 541 -7.75 -9.14 -22.34
C LEU A 541 -6.99 -9.00 -21.02
N TYR A 542 -7.60 -9.37 -19.89
CA TYR A 542 -6.97 -9.32 -18.58
C TYR A 542 -5.67 -10.12 -18.53
N ARG A 543 -5.70 -11.38 -18.99
CA ARG A 543 -4.52 -12.25 -19.03
C ARG A 543 -3.43 -11.72 -19.95
N MET A 544 -3.80 -11.19 -21.11
CA MET A 544 -2.82 -10.58 -22.03
C MET A 544 -2.16 -9.36 -21.40
N LEU A 545 -2.92 -8.48 -20.73
CA LEU A 545 -2.34 -7.30 -20.09
C LEU A 545 -1.43 -7.67 -18.91
N ILE A 546 -1.76 -8.71 -18.13
CA ILE A 546 -0.84 -9.25 -17.11
C ILE A 546 0.45 -9.74 -17.77
N ALA A 547 0.35 -10.57 -18.80
CA ALA A 547 1.53 -11.11 -19.48
C ALA A 547 2.41 -10.02 -20.11
N ALA A 548 1.78 -8.91 -20.52
CA ALA A 548 2.44 -7.72 -21.02
C ALA A 548 2.97 -6.76 -19.93
N LYS A 549 2.77 -7.06 -18.64
CA LYS A 549 3.11 -6.19 -17.50
C LYS A 549 2.41 -4.82 -17.56
N LEU A 550 1.14 -4.81 -17.94
CA LEU A 550 0.31 -3.61 -18.08
C LEU A 550 -0.85 -3.54 -17.07
N LEU A 551 -0.90 -4.45 -16.09
CA LEU A 551 -1.90 -4.46 -15.02
C LEU A 551 -1.28 -4.53 -13.64
#